data_AF-A0A4R1X5B7-F1
#
_entry.id   AF-A0A4R1X5B7-F1
#
_cell.length_a   1.000
_cell.length_b   1.000
_cell.length_c   1.000
_cell.angle_alpha   90.00
_cell.angle_beta   90.00
_cell.angle_gamma   90.00
#
_symmetry.space_group_name_H-M   'P 1'
#
loop_
_entity.id
_entity.type
_entity.pdbx_description
1 polymer ?
#
loop_
_entity_poly.entity_id
_entity_poly.type
_entity_poly.pdbx_seq_one_letter_code
_entity_poly.pdbx_strand_id
1 'polypeptide(L)'
;MFLRFFRNPARHLNWLEMGGEETLKSYSIDIGRYLGRRKDMAGLRAIMKERIPEQHLAFLDKLYISLKVGKFLFVHAGIKPGLPIQQQTDHDLMWIREPFLSEGSGSPLTVVHGHTMTMEPVFGNKRIGIDTGAYMTGRLSAVRIFNDVCEVL
;
A
#
# COMPACT_ATOMS: atom_id res chain seq x y z
N MET A 1 5.04 -0.47 5.85
CA MET A 1 6.42 -1.02 5.83
C MET A 1 7.45 0.05 6.18
N PHE A 2 7.43 1.22 5.53
CA PHE A 2 8.35 2.33 5.79
C PHE A 2 8.50 2.72 7.28
N LEU A 3 7.41 2.91 8.04
CA LEU A 3 7.50 3.25 9.47
C LEU A 3 8.24 2.17 10.30
N ARG A 4 8.10 0.89 9.94
CA ARG A 4 8.85 -0.19 10.61
C ARG A 4 10.34 -0.12 10.29
N PHE A 5 10.69 0.20 9.04
CA PHE A 5 12.06 0.47 8.65
C PHE A 5 12.63 1.69 9.38
N PHE A 6 11.91 2.82 9.41
CA PHE A 6 12.34 4.02 10.13
C PHE A 6 12.63 3.74 11.62
N ARG A 7 11.77 2.95 12.27
CA ARG A 7 11.93 2.55 13.69
C ARG A 7 13.10 1.57 13.91
N ASN A 8 13.28 0.60 13.00
CA ASN A 8 14.34 -0.39 13.11
C ASN A 8 14.85 -0.85 11.72
N PRO A 9 15.81 -0.10 11.13
CA PRO A 9 16.26 -0.35 9.76
C PRO A 9 16.93 -1.73 9.61
N ALA A 10 17.71 -2.14 10.62
CA ALA A 10 18.45 -3.39 10.61
C ALA A 10 17.56 -4.63 10.48
N ARG A 11 16.31 -4.56 10.97
CA ARG A 11 15.34 -5.67 10.90
C ARG A 11 14.43 -5.65 9.67
N HIS A 12 14.47 -4.59 8.87
CA HIS A 12 13.50 -4.37 7.77
C HIS A 12 14.18 -4.01 6.45
N LEU A 13 15.43 -4.41 6.23
CA LEU A 13 16.19 -4.11 5.01
C LEU A 13 15.50 -4.60 3.73
N ASN A 14 14.68 -5.65 3.81
CA ASN A 14 13.89 -6.15 2.70
C ASN A 14 12.92 -5.09 2.12
N TRP A 15 12.54 -4.08 2.89
CA TRP A 15 11.74 -2.97 2.37
C TRP A 15 12.45 -2.16 1.27
N LEU A 16 13.79 -2.15 1.25
CA LEU A 16 14.55 -1.44 0.21
C LEU A 16 14.25 -2.00 -1.20
N GLU A 17 14.03 -3.31 -1.32
CA GLU A 17 13.69 -4.00 -2.57
C GLU A 17 12.24 -3.74 -3.04
N MET A 18 11.43 -3.10 -2.19
CA MET A 18 10.02 -2.78 -2.45
C MET A 18 9.80 -1.26 -2.58
N GLY A 19 10.71 -0.58 -3.30
CA GLY A 19 10.67 0.87 -3.50
C GLY A 19 11.22 1.69 -2.33
N GLY A 20 11.82 1.04 -1.34
CA GLY A 20 12.36 1.72 -0.16
C GLY A 20 13.60 2.56 -0.46
N GLU A 21 14.44 2.13 -1.40
CA GLU A 21 15.60 2.91 -1.81
C GLU A 21 15.18 4.22 -2.50
N GLU A 22 14.24 4.17 -3.43
CA GLU A 22 13.66 5.31 -4.12
C GLU A 22 12.97 6.25 -3.13
N THR A 23 12.26 5.69 -2.15
CA THR A 23 11.66 6.46 -1.06
C THR A 23 12.72 7.24 -0.28
N LEU A 24 13.83 6.61 0.13
CA LEU A 24 14.91 7.28 0.85
C LEU A 24 15.61 8.33 -0.02
N LYS A 25 15.83 8.04 -1.31
CA LYS A 25 16.37 9.01 -2.28
C LYS A 25 15.49 10.26 -2.40
N SER A 26 14.15 10.12 -2.33
CA SER A 26 13.24 11.27 -2.33
C SER A 26 13.42 12.22 -1.13
N TYR A 27 13.97 11.71 -0.02
CA TYR A 27 14.39 12.48 1.15
C TYR A 27 15.87 12.92 1.09
N SER A 28 16.52 12.80 -0.07
CA SER A 28 17.96 13.03 -0.26
C SER A 28 18.86 12.13 0.60
N ILE A 29 18.41 10.92 0.92
CA ILE A 29 19.18 9.92 1.66
C ILE A 29 19.70 8.87 0.68
N ASP A 30 21.01 8.88 0.44
CA ASP A 30 21.70 7.85 -0.32
C ASP A 30 22.08 6.67 0.60
N ILE A 31 21.32 5.57 0.50
CA ILE A 31 21.49 4.40 1.35
C ILE A 31 22.86 3.72 1.16
N GLY A 32 23.48 3.85 -0.02
CA GLY A 32 24.77 3.26 -0.33
C GLY A 32 25.90 3.77 0.56
N ARG A 33 25.78 5.01 1.06
CA ARG A 33 26.74 5.61 2.00
C ARG A 33 26.75 4.93 3.37
N TYR A 34 25.64 4.29 3.75
CA TYR A 34 25.46 3.69 5.07
C TYR A 34 25.52 2.16 5.05
N LEU A 35 25.16 1.53 3.93
CA LEU A 35 25.14 0.08 3.78
C LEU A 35 26.34 -0.50 3.01
N GLY A 36 27.42 0.28 2.87
CA GLY A 36 28.68 -0.17 2.27
C GLY A 36 29.42 -1.24 3.10
N ARG A 37 30.73 -1.40 2.85
CA ARG A 37 31.57 -2.45 3.48
C ARG A 37 31.48 -2.49 5.01
N ARG A 38 31.33 -1.34 5.66
CA ARG A 38 30.99 -1.24 7.09
C ARG A 38 29.60 -0.63 7.19
N LYS A 39 28.65 -1.42 7.67
CA LYS A 39 27.27 -0.98 7.88
C LYS A 39 27.23 0.05 9.02
N ASP A 40 26.85 1.29 8.70
CA ASP A 40 26.62 2.35 9.67
C ASP A 40 25.11 2.56 9.92
N MET A 41 24.56 1.69 10.77
CA MET A 41 23.15 1.77 11.15
C MET A 41 22.85 2.96 12.06
N ALA A 42 23.85 3.48 12.79
CA ALA A 42 23.67 4.61 13.67
C ALA A 42 23.56 5.90 12.84
N GLY A 43 24.47 6.11 11.91
CA GLY A 43 24.42 7.22 10.95
C GLY A 43 23.17 7.18 10.09
N LEU A 44 22.75 5.99 9.62
CA LEU A 44 21.50 5.85 8.86
C LEU A 44 20.29 6.33 9.67
N ARG A 45 20.19 5.94 10.96
CA ARG A 45 19.12 6.42 11.84
C ARG A 45 19.19 7.92 12.07
N ALA A 46 20.38 8.48 12.23
CA ALA A 46 20.57 9.90 12.45
C ALA A 46 20.11 10.72 11.24
N ILE A 47 20.58 10.36 10.03
CA ILE A 47 20.19 11.09 8.81
C ILE A 47 18.70 10.94 8.49
N MET A 48 18.11 9.77 8.76
CA MET A 48 16.66 9.59 8.58
C MET A 48 15.85 10.52 9.49
N LYS A 49 16.25 10.66 10.77
CA LYS A 49 15.59 11.59 11.69
C LYS A 49 15.79 13.06 11.29
N GLU A 50 16.94 13.40 10.72
CA GLU A 50 17.22 14.75 10.22
C GLU A 50 16.39 15.09 8.98
N ARG A 51 16.28 14.14 8.03
CA ARG A 51 15.78 14.41 6.68
C ARG A 51 14.31 14.07 6.47
N ILE A 52 13.73 13.17 7.29
CA ILE A 52 12.33 12.78 7.16
C ILE A 52 11.51 13.64 8.14
N PRO A 53 10.64 14.54 7.65
CA PRO A 53 9.85 15.41 8.52
C PRO A 53 8.92 14.61 9.44
N GLU A 54 8.83 15.03 10.70
CA GLU A 54 7.93 14.41 11.68
C GLU A 54 6.47 14.42 11.20
N GLN A 55 6.05 15.48 10.51
CA GLN A 55 4.73 15.57 9.90
C GLN A 55 4.43 14.44 8.89
N HIS A 56 5.42 13.95 8.13
CA HIS A 56 5.23 12.82 7.22
C HIS A 56 5.07 11.52 7.99
N LEU A 57 5.87 11.34 9.05
CA LEU A 57 5.75 10.17 9.93
C LEU A 57 4.38 10.14 10.62
N ALA A 58 3.93 11.27 11.14
CA ALA A 58 2.63 11.43 11.79
C ALA A 58 1.46 11.24 10.81
N PHE A 59 1.59 11.69 9.56
CA PHE A 59 0.61 11.43 8.51
C PHE A 59 0.47 9.93 8.24
N LEU A 60 1.59 9.24 8.02
CA LEU A 60 1.61 7.81 7.72
C LEU A 60 1.09 6.95 8.88
N ASP A 61 1.38 7.35 10.12
CA ASP A 61 0.95 6.61 11.32
C ASP A 61 -0.57 6.72 11.55
N LYS A 62 -1.22 7.74 10.97
CA LYS A 62 -2.66 7.99 11.07
C LYS A 62 -3.47 7.42 9.90
N LEU A 63 -2.83 6.82 8.88
CA LEU A 63 -3.55 6.27 7.74
C LEU A 63 -4.42 5.08 8.16
N TYR A 64 -5.70 5.14 7.78
CA TYR A 64 -6.62 4.04 7.97
C TYR A 64 -6.28 2.88 7.03
N ILE A 65 -6.39 1.66 7.54
CA ILE A 65 -6.18 0.43 6.74
C ILE A 65 -7.37 0.13 5.82
N SER A 66 -8.54 0.67 6.15
CA SER A 66 -9.73 0.56 5.33
C SER A 66 -10.64 1.77 5.54
N LEU A 67 -11.48 2.04 4.55
CA LEU A 67 -12.54 3.04 4.62
C LEU A 67 -13.81 2.45 4.03
N LYS A 68 -14.93 2.53 4.75
CA LYS A 68 -16.25 2.14 4.25
C LYS A 68 -17.10 3.38 4.02
N VAL A 69 -17.66 3.52 2.82
CA VAL A 69 -18.61 4.58 2.47
C VAL A 69 -19.80 3.95 1.77
N GLY A 70 -20.96 3.95 2.43
CA GLY A 70 -22.16 3.26 1.93
C GLY A 70 -21.89 1.79 1.65
N LYS A 71 -22.04 1.39 0.38
CA LYS A 71 -21.80 0.03 -0.13
C LYS A 71 -20.38 -0.24 -0.64
N PHE A 72 -19.49 0.75 -0.55
CA PHE A 72 -18.11 0.63 -1.01
C PHE A 72 -17.15 0.44 0.17
N LEU A 73 -16.16 -0.42 -0.04
CA LEU A 73 -15.04 -0.63 0.88
C LEU A 73 -13.74 -0.36 0.12
N PHE A 74 -12.92 0.54 0.63
CA PHE A 74 -11.59 0.85 0.11
C PHE A 74 -10.55 0.19 1.00
N VAL A 75 -9.71 -0.67 0.41
CA VAL A 75 -8.63 -1.41 1.07
C VAL A 75 -7.43 -1.47 0.13
N HIS A 76 -6.23 -1.72 0.65
CA HIS A 76 -5.05 -1.77 -0.20
C HIS A 76 -5.08 -2.97 -1.16
N ALA A 77 -5.40 -4.18 -0.68
CA ALA A 77 -5.33 -5.41 -1.48
C ALA A 77 -6.68 -6.11 -1.72
N GLY A 78 -7.47 -6.32 -0.68
CA GLY A 78 -8.73 -7.07 -0.79
C GLY A 78 -9.28 -7.49 0.57
N ILE A 79 -10.20 -8.46 0.57
CA ILE A 79 -10.75 -9.08 1.78
C ILE A 79 -10.85 -10.59 1.61
N LYS A 80 -10.77 -11.36 2.70
CA LYS A 80 -11.12 -12.79 2.67
C LYS A 80 -12.61 -12.95 2.36
N PRO A 81 -12.99 -13.64 1.26
CA PRO A 81 -14.39 -13.85 0.92
C PRO A 81 -15.16 -14.56 2.03
N GLY A 82 -16.42 -14.16 2.23
CA GLY A 82 -17.32 -14.76 3.22
C GLY A 82 -17.06 -14.36 4.68
N LEU A 83 -15.96 -13.68 5.00
CA LEU A 83 -15.70 -13.16 6.34
C LEU A 83 -16.24 -11.73 6.50
N PRO A 84 -16.97 -11.43 7.60
CA PRO A 84 -17.36 -10.07 7.95
C PRO A 84 -16.15 -9.14 8.04
N ILE A 85 -16.34 -7.85 7.72
CA ILE A 85 -15.24 -6.85 7.71
C ILE A 85 -14.54 -6.76 9.07
N GLN A 86 -15.27 -6.89 10.17
CA GLN A 86 -14.74 -6.85 11.53
C GLN A 86 -13.87 -8.07 11.89
N GLN A 87 -13.90 -9.13 11.06
CA GLN A 87 -13.11 -10.35 11.23
C GLN A 87 -11.94 -10.42 10.24
N GLN A 88 -11.80 -9.44 9.35
CA GLN A 88 -10.63 -9.33 8.48
C GLN A 88 -9.43 -8.92 9.31
N THR A 89 -8.27 -9.48 9.02
CA THR A 89 -7.02 -9.02 9.63
C THR A 89 -6.39 -7.92 8.81
N ASP A 90 -5.62 -7.03 9.44
CA ASP A 90 -4.80 -6.04 8.74
C ASP A 90 -3.93 -6.67 7.64
N HIS A 91 -3.44 -7.89 7.88
CA HIS A 91 -2.66 -8.61 6.89
C HIS A 91 -3.49 -8.95 5.64
N ASP A 92 -4.73 -9.38 5.81
CA ASP A 92 -5.61 -9.68 4.68
C ASP A 92 -5.91 -8.42 3.87
N LEU A 93 -6.29 -7.34 4.56
CA LEU A 93 -6.61 -6.05 3.93
C LEU A 93 -5.44 -5.47 3.12
N MET A 94 -4.20 -5.77 3.53
CA MET A 94 -2.98 -5.26 2.92
C MET A 94 -2.33 -6.20 1.91
N TRP A 95 -2.56 -7.51 1.95
CA TRP A 95 -1.73 -8.46 1.21
C TRP A 95 -2.46 -9.61 0.53
N ILE A 96 -3.78 -9.75 0.71
CA ILE A 96 -4.50 -10.86 0.10
C ILE A 96 -4.47 -10.77 -1.44
N ARG A 97 -4.38 -11.93 -2.09
CA ARG A 97 -4.62 -12.10 -3.52
C ARG A 97 -5.72 -13.11 -3.74
N GLU A 98 -5.45 -14.36 -3.42
CA GLU A 98 -6.45 -15.42 -3.47
C GLU A 98 -7.04 -15.74 -2.09
N PRO A 99 -8.30 -16.18 -2.01
CA PRO A 99 -9.22 -16.39 -3.15
C PRO A 99 -9.96 -15.12 -3.62
N PHE A 100 -9.65 -13.95 -3.07
CA PHE A 100 -10.35 -12.69 -3.36
C PHE A 100 -10.37 -12.30 -4.85
N LEU A 101 -9.26 -12.44 -5.56
CA LEU A 101 -9.16 -12.06 -6.97
C LEU A 101 -10.02 -12.95 -7.87
N SER A 102 -10.07 -14.25 -7.59
CA SER A 102 -10.85 -15.23 -8.35
C SER A 102 -12.33 -15.26 -7.97
N GLU A 103 -12.67 -15.22 -6.67
CA GLU A 103 -14.04 -15.39 -6.18
C GLU A 103 -14.81 -14.06 -6.04
N GLY A 104 -14.11 -12.94 -5.83
CA GLY A 104 -14.69 -11.64 -5.52
C GLY A 104 -14.80 -11.37 -4.01
N SER A 105 -15.64 -10.42 -3.62
CA SER A 105 -15.68 -9.98 -2.21
C SER A 105 -16.37 -10.97 -1.26
N GLY A 106 -17.25 -11.84 -1.77
CA GLY A 106 -18.11 -12.70 -0.92
C GLY A 106 -18.97 -11.90 0.07
N SER A 107 -19.23 -10.62 -0.22
CA SER A 107 -19.84 -9.64 0.66
C SER A 107 -20.83 -8.76 -0.13
N PRO A 108 -21.86 -8.17 0.51
CA PRO A 108 -22.71 -7.18 -0.16
C PRO A 108 -21.94 -5.92 -0.61
N LEU A 109 -20.73 -5.69 -0.08
CA LEU A 109 -19.89 -4.55 -0.40
C LEU A 109 -19.13 -4.73 -1.71
N THR A 110 -19.03 -3.64 -2.48
CA THR A 110 -18.09 -3.53 -3.60
C THR A 110 -16.73 -3.09 -3.06
N VAL A 111 -15.71 -3.91 -3.25
CA VAL A 111 -14.35 -3.67 -2.74
C VAL A 111 -13.50 -2.99 -3.80
N VAL A 112 -13.11 -1.73 -3.58
CA VAL A 112 -12.13 -1.01 -4.40
C VAL A 112 -10.74 -1.28 -3.83
N HIS A 113 -9.83 -1.77 -4.67
CA HIS A 113 -8.52 -2.23 -4.23
C HIS A 113 -7.42 -1.93 -5.26
N GLY A 114 -6.17 -2.00 -4.79
CA GLY A 114 -4.98 -2.01 -5.62
C GLY A 114 -4.16 -3.28 -5.36
N HIS A 115 -2.85 -3.10 -5.15
CA HIS A 115 -1.86 -4.11 -4.76
C HIS A 115 -1.52 -5.14 -5.83
N THR A 116 -2.53 -5.68 -6.52
CA THR A 116 -2.33 -6.60 -7.64
C THR A 116 -2.42 -5.81 -8.93
N MET A 117 -1.27 -5.59 -9.55
CA MET A 117 -1.15 -4.86 -10.81
C MET A 117 -1.86 -5.57 -11.95
N THR A 118 -2.54 -4.79 -12.78
CA THR A 118 -3.20 -5.26 -14.01
C THR A 118 -2.97 -4.26 -15.13
N MET A 119 -2.98 -4.72 -16.39
CA MET A 119 -2.75 -3.84 -17.55
C MET A 119 -3.90 -2.89 -17.84
N GLU A 120 -5.07 -3.07 -17.23
CA GLU A 120 -6.23 -2.17 -17.26
C GLU A 120 -7.02 -2.38 -15.97
N PRO A 121 -7.76 -1.38 -15.46
CA PRO A 121 -8.62 -1.59 -14.30
C PRO A 121 -9.62 -2.71 -14.50
N VAL A 122 -9.83 -3.51 -13.45
CA VAL A 122 -10.61 -4.75 -13.52
C VAL A 122 -11.88 -4.64 -12.69
N PHE A 123 -13.03 -4.74 -13.36
CA PHE A 123 -14.33 -4.94 -12.73
C PHE A 123 -14.61 -6.43 -12.58
N GLY A 124 -14.66 -6.92 -11.35
CA GLY A 124 -14.95 -8.31 -11.02
C GLY A 124 -16.21 -8.46 -10.19
N ASN A 125 -16.43 -9.67 -9.65
CA ASN A 125 -17.55 -9.94 -8.74
C ASN A 125 -17.40 -9.13 -7.45
N LYS A 126 -18.13 -8.01 -7.35
CA LYS A 126 -18.09 -7.09 -6.20
C LYS A 126 -16.69 -6.61 -5.84
N ARG A 127 -15.81 -6.46 -6.84
CA ARG A 127 -14.49 -5.86 -6.68
C ARG A 127 -14.12 -4.98 -7.87
N ILE A 128 -13.34 -3.93 -7.61
CA ILE A 128 -12.79 -3.02 -8.63
C ILE A 128 -11.30 -2.87 -8.33
N GLY A 129 -10.46 -3.45 -9.20
CA GLY A 129 -9.01 -3.32 -9.12
C GLY A 129 -8.54 -2.13 -9.95
N ILE A 130 -7.87 -1.15 -9.32
CA ILE A 130 -7.43 0.09 -9.97
C ILE A 130 -5.90 0.24 -10.05
N ASP A 131 -5.15 -0.78 -9.61
CA ASP A 131 -3.69 -0.75 -9.70
C ASP A 131 -3.23 -1.12 -11.11
N THR A 132 -2.91 -0.09 -11.90
CA THR A 132 -2.34 -0.23 -13.24
C THR A 132 -0.82 -0.17 -13.27
N GLY A 133 -0.17 -0.33 -12.11
CA GLY A 133 1.27 -0.37 -12.03
C GLY A 133 1.93 0.96 -12.38
N ALA A 134 1.42 2.07 -11.86
CA ALA A 134 1.87 3.42 -12.22
C ALA A 134 3.40 3.61 -12.15
N TYR A 135 4.08 2.93 -11.21
CA TYR A 135 5.54 3.00 -11.08
C TYR A 135 6.30 2.36 -12.26
N MET A 136 5.68 1.43 -12.99
CA MET A 136 6.25 0.79 -14.18
C MET A 136 5.70 1.36 -15.48
N THR A 137 4.39 1.60 -15.52
CA THR A 137 3.67 1.95 -16.76
C THR A 137 3.55 3.46 -16.96
N GLY A 138 3.77 4.26 -15.91
CA GLY A 138 3.48 5.69 -15.91
C GLY A 138 1.98 6.01 -15.88
N ARG A 139 1.10 5.00 -15.88
CA ARG A 139 -0.35 5.21 -15.87
C ARG A 139 -0.93 5.02 -14.48
N LEU A 140 -1.53 6.09 -13.97
CA LEU A 140 -2.28 6.10 -12.72
C LEU A 140 -3.78 6.11 -13.02
N SER A 141 -4.47 5.02 -12.69
CA SER A 141 -5.92 4.94 -12.83
C SER A 141 -6.65 5.44 -11.59
N ALA A 142 -7.84 5.99 -11.80
CA ALA A 142 -8.75 6.36 -10.74
C ALA A 142 -10.16 5.79 -10.99
N VAL A 143 -10.97 5.69 -9.93
CA VAL A 143 -12.39 5.36 -10.06
C VAL A 143 -13.24 6.50 -9.51
N ARG A 144 -14.12 7.02 -10.36
CA ARG A 144 -15.17 7.97 -9.99
C ARG A 144 -16.41 7.19 -9.55
N ILE A 145 -16.95 7.53 -8.39
CA ILE A 145 -18.17 6.93 -7.84
C ILE A 145 -19.19 8.04 -7.65
N PHE A 146 -20.29 7.99 -8.39
CA PHE A 146 -21.36 8.98 -8.32
C PHE A 146 -22.72 8.32 -8.55
N ASN A 147 -23.69 8.60 -7.68
CA ASN A 147 -25.01 7.94 -7.70
C ASN A 147 -24.90 6.42 -7.89
N ASP A 148 -23.99 5.81 -7.13
CA ASP A 148 -23.74 4.37 -7.16
C ASP A 148 -23.20 3.79 -8.48
N VAL A 149 -22.88 4.64 -9.45
CA VAL A 149 -22.21 4.30 -10.71
C VAL A 149 -20.71 4.45 -10.54
N CYS A 150 -19.96 3.45 -11.01
CA CYS A 150 -18.50 3.45 -11.02
C CYS A 150 -17.98 3.64 -12.44
N GLU A 151 -17.07 4.58 -12.62
CA GLU A 151 -16.39 4.86 -13.89
C GLU A 151 -14.89 4.99 -13.65
N VAL A 152 -14.09 4.39 -14.51
CA VAL A 152 -12.62 4.50 -14.45
C VAL A 152 -12.17 5.71 -15.26
N LEU A 153 -11.25 6.49 -14.69
CA LEU A 153 -10.59 7.63 -15.30
C LEU A 153 -9.13 7.31 -15.66
#